data_AF-V6HDY1-F1
#
_entry.id   AF-V6HDY1-F1
#
_cell.length_a   1.000
_cell.length_b   1.000
_cell.length_c   1.000
_cell.angle_alpha   90.00
_cell.angle_beta   90.00
_cell.angle_gamma   90.00
#
_symmetry.space_group_name_H-M   'P 1'
#
loop_
_entity.id
_entity.type
_entity.pdbx_description
1 polymer ?
#
loop_
_entity_poly.entity_id
_entity_poly.type
_entity_poly.pdbx_seq_one_letter_code
_entity_poly.pdbx_strand_id
1 'polypeptide(L)'
;MIFSVSKRRSIPVGRLFILLLSYISVSPSVRAENLLDFVYVDANTGQSSGGHSALRIDDTIYHFQYYPDEIFRLIREPYERFSYSYNVYSNRSSKIVRFSLPNEGWEKIRSGFDRLSLQQFKHLSNLESMRSDTLFLKEILSADRKVSVPASGYFRETPDSELTKELSERLRTELGNSWLGKVRSKIKSELFQAAKEGRFSDFPRYPSVDPKTYPFYGGGPSDWFLVRLEKLSFLHAVETGSSLNTEASFSPISATINDREREQLKDLKESLIVSLLASLREDSLDWGYPALVSLARILAIEESLNSGKLHFLITFPPFADTVSQENIRENIALAEKASEELYTAATHFRETLNSLQDLSEEEYRKWEDLENRAFELRSGLTRKISVRNTFEKLLPTLPAKITYSFPLPEEAELKKSLRSSEEREKEYYNSLKYLYRFHILRKNCTTEIFDSLETILSGEEYTKWLGQKVNPRRSLSFIPFVAYNRVKNDWNFRSEESVLSYRKRRLEFMSRTESSLLVSLRESNTVSSTIYESNPEDSSFLFFTDDVFFVRPIYGIANIGYGLGNGIFGVFTLPFDGGKRLKSGFQSAFFSLPELAFFNIRKGSFPKVSPKETPKATPTDSESDKTDNRP
;
A
#
# COMPACT_ATOMS: atom_id res chain seq x y z
N MET A 1 -16.69 1.95 27.16
CA MET A 1 -15.55 2.69 26.59
C MET A 1 -15.76 2.75 25.10
N ILE A 2 -16.06 3.95 24.64
CA ILE A 2 -16.21 4.34 23.23
C ILE A 2 -14.97 3.84 22.50
N PHE A 3 -15.15 3.32 21.29
CA PHE A 3 -14.08 3.00 20.34
C PHE A 3 -12.83 3.84 20.63
N SER A 4 -11.67 3.21 20.80
CA SER A 4 -10.48 3.80 20.19
C SER A 4 -10.75 3.75 18.68
N VAL A 5 -11.61 4.66 18.20
CA VAL A 5 -11.61 5.14 16.84
C VAL A 5 -10.17 5.50 16.67
N SER A 6 -9.42 4.70 15.91
CA SER A 6 -8.13 5.14 15.40
C SER A 6 -8.39 6.56 14.90
N LYS A 7 -7.90 7.57 15.65
CA LYS A 7 -8.02 8.96 15.25
C LYS A 7 -7.55 8.97 13.80
N ARG A 8 -8.44 9.35 12.86
CA ARG A 8 -8.07 9.51 11.44
C ARG A 8 -6.77 10.28 11.43
N ARG A 9 -5.69 9.64 10.96
CA ARG A 9 -4.38 10.24 11.07
C ARG A 9 -4.28 11.29 9.96
N SER A 10 -4.01 12.53 10.36
CA SER A 10 -3.57 13.52 9.41
C SER A 10 -2.15 13.16 8.98
N ILE A 11 -1.97 12.86 7.70
CA ILE A 11 -0.65 12.61 7.11
C ILE A 11 -0.23 13.80 6.24
N PRO A 12 1.08 14.05 6.10
CA PRO A 12 1.61 15.16 5.30
C PRO A 12 1.38 14.98 3.79
N VAL A 13 1.20 16.09 3.08
CA VAL A 13 0.95 16.13 1.63
C VAL A 13 2.05 15.47 0.80
N GLY A 14 3.31 15.46 1.27
CA GLY A 14 4.43 14.84 0.55
C GLY A 14 4.20 13.37 0.20
N ARG A 15 3.41 12.64 0.99
CA ARG A 15 3.08 11.24 0.75
C ARG A 15 2.09 10.98 -0.40
N LEU A 16 1.52 12.02 -1.01
CA LEU A 16 0.64 11.88 -2.18
C LEU A 16 1.37 11.31 -3.41
N PHE A 17 2.66 11.61 -3.58
CA PHE A 17 3.41 11.21 -4.79
C PHE A 17 3.83 9.73 -4.83
N ILE A 18 3.94 9.08 -3.66
CA ILE A 18 4.40 7.67 -3.56
C ILE A 18 3.38 6.69 -4.19
N LEU A 19 2.14 7.13 -4.43
CA LEU A 19 1.02 6.32 -4.90
C LEU A 19 0.96 6.14 -6.42
N LEU A 20 1.61 7.04 -7.16
CA LEU A 20 1.56 7.15 -8.62
C LEU A 20 2.24 5.99 -9.36
N LEU A 21 3.16 5.28 -8.70
CA LEU A 21 4.06 4.32 -9.34
C LEU A 21 3.50 2.91 -9.52
N SER A 22 2.26 2.65 -9.08
CA SER A 22 1.63 1.32 -9.22
C SER A 22 1.17 1.00 -10.66
N TYR A 23 1.18 1.98 -11.57
CA TYR A 23 0.48 1.93 -12.86
C TYR A 23 1.34 2.26 -14.09
N ILE A 24 2.64 2.45 -13.93
CA ILE A 24 3.54 2.63 -15.08
C ILE A 24 3.95 1.23 -15.54
N SER A 25 3.46 0.84 -16.72
CA SER A 25 3.54 -0.52 -17.23
C SER A 25 4.96 -1.08 -17.32
N VAL A 26 4.97 -2.38 -17.00
CA VAL A 26 5.98 -3.41 -17.19
C VAL A 26 6.46 -3.41 -18.64
N SER A 27 7.77 -3.23 -18.83
CA SER A 27 8.40 -3.63 -20.10
C SER A 27 8.36 -5.16 -20.19
N PRO A 28 8.14 -5.76 -21.36
CA PRO A 28 8.20 -7.21 -21.50
C PRO A 28 9.57 -7.67 -21.01
N SER A 29 9.57 -8.57 -20.02
CA SER A 29 10.75 -9.22 -19.51
C SER A 29 11.34 -10.08 -20.63
N VAL A 30 12.30 -9.50 -21.36
CA VAL A 30 13.31 -10.28 -22.06
C VAL A 30 13.89 -11.21 -21.02
N ARG A 31 13.82 -12.53 -21.28
CA ARG A 31 14.17 -13.63 -20.38
C ARG A 31 15.49 -13.32 -19.65
N ALA A 32 15.37 -12.67 -18.49
CA ALA A 32 16.50 -12.25 -17.71
C ALA A 32 17.08 -13.51 -17.04
N GLU A 33 18.39 -13.52 -16.86
CA GLU A 33 19.01 -14.46 -15.94
C GLU A 33 18.27 -14.41 -14.59
N ASN A 34 18.27 -15.52 -13.85
CA ASN A 34 17.64 -15.59 -12.54
C ASN A 34 18.47 -14.79 -11.53
N LEU A 35 18.16 -13.51 -11.43
CA LEU A 35 18.93 -12.56 -10.65
C LEU A 35 18.32 -12.38 -9.25
N LEU A 36 19.21 -12.28 -8.28
CA LEU A 36 18.90 -11.87 -6.91
C LEU A 36 19.75 -10.65 -6.59
N ASP A 37 19.16 -9.62 -6.01
CA ASP A 37 19.83 -8.37 -5.67
C ASP A 37 19.70 -8.12 -4.16
N PHE A 38 20.83 -7.96 -3.46
CA PHE A 38 20.83 -7.43 -2.10
C PHE A 38 21.01 -5.90 -2.17
N VAL A 39 20.01 -5.17 -1.70
CA VAL A 39 19.94 -3.72 -1.82
C VAL A 39 20.18 -3.08 -0.46
N TYR A 40 21.22 -2.26 -0.37
CA TYR A 40 21.44 -1.33 0.72
C TYR A 40 21.03 0.08 0.32
N VAL A 41 20.31 0.77 1.20
CA VAL A 41 19.96 2.18 1.05
C VAL A 41 20.65 2.98 2.16
N ASP A 42 21.39 4.03 1.79
CA ASP A 42 22.11 4.88 2.74
C ASP A 42 21.22 5.41 3.88
N ALA A 43 21.76 5.78 5.04
CA ALA A 43 20.99 6.45 6.09
C ALA A 43 20.48 7.86 5.66
N ASN A 44 19.47 8.37 6.38
CA ASN A 44 18.99 9.76 6.35
C ASN A 44 18.45 10.15 7.75
N THR A 45 18.15 11.41 7.99
CA THR A 45 17.46 11.88 9.21
C THR A 45 16.13 11.15 9.42
N GLY A 46 15.82 10.77 10.66
CA GLY A 46 14.53 10.13 11.01
C GLY A 46 14.59 8.61 11.22
N GLN A 47 13.55 7.90 10.78
CA GLN A 47 13.39 6.45 10.99
C GLN A 47 14.27 5.64 10.03
N SER A 48 15.59 5.63 10.27
CA SER A 48 16.52 4.50 10.08
C SER A 48 17.96 5.00 9.98
N SER A 49 18.56 5.29 11.14
CA SER A 49 19.92 5.86 11.26
C SER A 49 21.04 4.95 10.72
N GLY A 50 20.78 3.66 10.51
CA GLY A 50 21.74 2.70 9.95
C GLY A 50 21.61 2.44 8.44
N GLY A 51 20.61 3.05 7.76
CA GLY A 51 20.24 2.72 6.38
C GLY A 51 19.09 1.73 6.29
N HIS A 52 18.84 1.12 5.13
CA HIS A 52 17.79 0.12 4.96
C HIS A 52 18.28 -1.02 4.08
N SER A 53 17.85 -2.24 4.37
CA SER A 53 18.20 -3.43 3.59
C SER A 53 16.94 -3.99 2.95
N ALA A 54 17.09 -4.46 1.71
CA ALA A 54 16.02 -5.08 0.94
C ALA A 54 16.59 -6.17 0.03
N LEU A 55 15.71 -7.05 -0.44
CA LEU A 55 16.03 -8.12 -1.37
C LEU A 55 15.18 -7.96 -2.63
N ARG A 56 15.80 -7.80 -3.80
CA ARG A 56 15.11 -7.68 -5.08
C ARG A 56 15.24 -8.99 -5.87
N ILE A 57 14.12 -9.45 -6.40
CA ILE A 57 13.98 -10.64 -7.26
C ILE A 57 13.20 -10.16 -8.49
N ASP A 58 13.85 -10.17 -9.65
CA ASP A 58 13.37 -9.49 -10.86
C ASP A 58 12.95 -8.03 -10.57
N ASP A 59 11.71 -7.66 -10.89
CA ASP A 59 11.16 -6.32 -10.64
C ASP A 59 10.41 -6.21 -9.31
N THR A 60 10.43 -7.26 -8.48
CA THR A 60 9.81 -7.26 -7.16
C THR A 60 10.86 -7.08 -6.07
N ILE A 61 10.62 -6.18 -5.13
CA ILE A 61 11.48 -5.97 -3.97
C ILE A 61 10.73 -6.32 -2.67
N TYR A 62 11.43 -7.05 -1.82
CA TYR A 62 11.00 -7.48 -0.49
C TYR A 62 11.80 -6.74 0.56
N HIS A 63 11.11 -6.08 1.50
CA HIS A 63 11.77 -5.42 2.61
C HIS A 63 10.87 -5.33 3.83
N PHE A 64 11.46 -5.27 5.02
CA PHE A 64 10.68 -5.18 6.25
C PHE A 64 10.59 -3.76 6.78
N GLN A 65 9.40 -3.32 7.16
CA GLN A 65 9.12 -1.96 7.61
C GLN A 65 8.26 -1.94 8.86
N TYR A 66 8.57 -1.00 9.76
CA TYR A 66 7.82 -0.79 10.99
C TYR A 66 6.64 0.14 10.76
N TYR A 67 5.45 -0.29 11.19
CA TYR A 67 4.22 0.49 11.12
C TYR A 67 3.79 0.96 12.53
N PRO A 68 3.00 2.05 12.64
CA PRO A 68 2.66 2.61 13.94
C PRO A 68 1.62 1.79 14.74
N ASP A 69 1.12 0.68 14.18
CA ASP A 69 0.39 -0.36 14.89
C ASP A 69 1.33 -1.34 15.62
N GLU A 70 2.64 -1.05 15.63
CA GLU A 70 3.69 -1.84 16.27
C GLU A 70 3.90 -3.23 15.64
N ILE A 71 3.37 -3.44 14.43
CA ILE A 71 3.60 -4.66 13.64
C ILE A 71 4.68 -4.38 12.59
N PHE A 72 5.75 -5.18 12.61
CA PHE A 72 6.81 -5.15 11.61
C PHE A 72 6.40 -5.98 10.38
N ARG A 73 6.19 -5.31 9.24
CA ARG A 73 5.58 -5.91 8.05
C ARG A 73 6.63 -6.20 6.97
N LEU A 74 6.53 -7.36 6.34
CA LEU A 74 7.19 -7.68 5.07
C LEU A 74 6.40 -7.03 3.93
N ILE A 75 7.02 -6.04 3.30
CA ILE A 75 6.47 -5.33 2.16
C ILE A 75 7.00 -5.95 0.87
N ARG A 76 6.09 -6.22 -0.05
CA ARG A 76 6.34 -6.70 -1.41
C ARG A 76 5.80 -5.66 -2.37
N GLU A 77 6.68 -4.99 -3.11
CA GLU A 77 6.30 -3.93 -4.06
C GLU A 77 7.19 -3.94 -5.31
N PRO A 78 6.78 -3.25 -6.41
CA PRO A 78 7.66 -3.04 -7.56
C PRO A 78 8.92 -2.24 -7.18
N TYR A 79 10.05 -2.58 -7.79
CA TYR A 79 11.33 -1.93 -7.52
C TYR A 79 11.30 -0.42 -7.85
N GLU A 80 10.56 -0.01 -8.88
CA GLU A 80 10.42 1.40 -9.28
C GLU A 80 9.82 2.24 -8.15
N ARG A 81 8.80 1.71 -7.47
CA ARG A 81 8.15 2.38 -6.33
C ARG A 81 9.11 2.50 -5.14
N PHE A 82 9.86 1.44 -4.86
CA PHE A 82 10.88 1.47 -3.82
C PHE A 82 11.99 2.48 -4.16
N SER A 83 12.49 2.45 -5.40
CA SER A 83 13.55 3.34 -5.87
C SER A 83 13.10 4.80 -5.82
N TYR A 84 11.87 5.12 -6.21
CA TYR A 84 11.33 6.45 -6.01
C TYR A 84 11.32 6.86 -4.53
N SER A 85 10.72 6.02 -3.67
CA SER A 85 10.56 6.32 -2.24
C SER A 85 11.89 6.59 -1.53
N TYR A 86 12.93 5.85 -1.90
CA TYR A 86 14.24 5.96 -1.26
C TYR A 86 15.20 6.88 -2.03
N ASN A 87 15.39 6.69 -3.34
CA ASN A 87 16.38 7.41 -4.15
C ASN A 87 15.94 8.80 -4.56
N VAL A 88 14.64 9.01 -4.77
CA VAL A 88 14.10 10.32 -5.18
C VAL A 88 13.52 11.05 -3.98
N TYR A 89 12.41 10.57 -3.42
CA TYR A 89 11.69 11.22 -2.33
C TYR A 89 12.58 11.41 -1.10
N SER A 90 13.21 10.34 -0.62
CA SER A 90 14.05 10.42 0.59
C SER A 90 15.49 10.87 0.31
N ASN A 91 15.87 11.14 -0.95
CA ASN A 91 17.24 11.48 -1.36
C ASN A 91 18.34 10.53 -0.85
N ARG A 92 18.12 9.22 -0.84
CA ARG A 92 19.09 8.24 -0.34
C ARG A 92 19.69 7.45 -1.49
N SER A 93 21.01 7.39 -1.60
CA SER A 93 21.63 6.53 -2.62
C SER A 93 21.48 5.07 -2.20
N SER A 94 21.42 4.19 -3.18
CA SER A 94 21.42 2.75 -2.98
C SER A 94 22.70 2.12 -3.53
N LYS A 95 23.10 1.02 -2.91
CA LYS A 95 24.12 0.10 -3.41
C LYS A 95 23.50 -1.28 -3.54
N ILE A 96 23.74 -1.92 -4.66
CA ILE A 96 23.12 -3.18 -5.04
C ILE A 96 24.23 -4.17 -5.33
N VAL A 97 24.17 -5.33 -4.69
CA VAL A 97 25.02 -6.47 -5.01
C VAL A 97 24.14 -7.52 -5.69
N ARG A 98 24.55 -7.93 -6.90
CA ARG A 98 23.77 -8.82 -7.76
C ARG A 98 24.38 -10.21 -7.80
N PHE A 99 23.50 -11.21 -7.77
CA PHE A 99 23.82 -12.64 -7.78
C PHE A 99 23.10 -13.31 -8.96
N SER A 100 23.75 -14.30 -9.56
CA SER A 100 23.09 -15.22 -10.50
C SER A 100 22.80 -16.52 -9.78
N LEU A 101 21.54 -16.94 -9.78
CA LEU A 101 21.10 -18.17 -9.13
C LEU A 101 20.75 -19.25 -10.16
N PRO A 102 20.97 -20.54 -9.85
CA PRO A 102 20.32 -21.61 -10.62
C PRO A 102 18.80 -21.52 -10.45
N ASN A 103 18.03 -21.98 -11.44
CA ASN A 103 16.55 -21.94 -11.43
C ASN A 103 15.96 -22.49 -10.13
N GLU A 104 16.50 -23.59 -9.63
CA GLU A 104 16.07 -24.22 -8.37
C GLU A 104 16.22 -23.26 -7.17
N GLY A 105 17.38 -22.61 -7.02
CA GLY A 105 17.62 -21.69 -5.91
C GLY A 105 16.83 -20.40 -6.02
N TRP A 106 16.67 -19.89 -7.24
CA TRP A 106 15.87 -18.72 -7.53
C TRP A 106 14.39 -18.95 -7.18
N GLU A 107 13.79 -20.04 -7.68
CA GLU A 107 12.40 -20.39 -7.37
C GLU A 107 12.18 -20.64 -5.88
N LYS A 108 13.14 -21.29 -5.21
CA LYS A 108 13.03 -21.58 -3.77
C LYS A 108 13.05 -20.30 -2.94
N ILE A 109 13.93 -19.35 -3.25
CA ILE A 109 13.98 -18.06 -2.54
C ILE A 109 12.70 -17.25 -2.83
N ARG A 110 12.30 -17.14 -4.10
CA ARG A 110 11.09 -16.42 -4.51
C ARG A 110 9.83 -16.94 -3.82
N SER A 111 9.56 -18.23 -3.97
CA SER A 111 8.40 -18.90 -3.35
C SER A 111 8.45 -18.85 -1.82
N GLY A 112 9.65 -18.89 -1.23
CA GLY A 112 9.85 -18.73 0.22
C GLY A 112 9.43 -17.35 0.73
N PHE A 113 9.87 -16.27 0.08
CA PHE A 113 9.46 -14.91 0.44
C PHE A 113 7.98 -14.63 0.14
N ASP A 114 7.44 -15.16 -0.97
CA ASP A 114 6.01 -15.08 -1.27
C ASP A 114 5.17 -15.80 -0.21
N ARG A 115 5.60 -16.98 0.25
CA ARG A 115 4.95 -17.70 1.36
C ARG A 115 4.96 -16.88 2.64
N LEU A 116 6.09 -16.29 3.02
CA LEU A 116 6.19 -15.45 4.22
C LEU A 116 5.26 -14.23 4.13
N SER A 117 5.21 -13.58 2.96
CA SER A 117 4.34 -12.45 2.69
C SER A 117 2.86 -12.86 2.80
N LEU A 118 2.48 -13.99 2.19
CA LEU A 118 1.12 -14.53 2.25
C LEU A 118 0.71 -14.92 3.68
N GLN A 119 1.61 -15.55 4.44
CA GLN A 119 1.34 -15.89 5.84
C GLN A 119 1.06 -14.63 6.66
N GLN A 120 1.92 -13.62 6.59
CA GLN A 120 1.71 -12.37 7.32
C GLN A 120 0.43 -11.65 6.87
N PHE A 121 0.16 -11.60 5.57
CA PHE A 121 -1.11 -11.10 5.04
C PHE A 121 -2.30 -11.83 5.67
N LYS A 122 -2.25 -13.16 5.76
CA LYS A 122 -3.33 -13.95 6.36
C LYS A 122 -3.48 -13.69 7.87
N HIS A 123 -2.38 -13.51 8.62
CA HIS A 123 -2.46 -13.08 10.02
C HIS A 123 -3.21 -11.76 10.17
N LEU A 124 -2.89 -10.76 9.35
CA LEU A 124 -3.54 -9.46 9.38
C LEU A 124 -5.01 -9.56 8.94
N SER A 125 -5.31 -10.35 7.92
CA SER A 125 -6.69 -10.62 7.48
C SER A 125 -7.52 -11.33 8.56
N ASN A 126 -6.94 -12.26 9.31
CA ASN A 126 -7.63 -12.90 10.43
C ASN A 126 -7.93 -11.91 11.56
N LEU A 127 -7.02 -10.96 11.80
CA LEU A 127 -7.28 -9.88 12.77
C LEU A 127 -8.45 -8.99 12.32
N GLU A 128 -8.54 -8.66 11.02
CA GLU A 128 -9.69 -7.93 10.48
C GLU A 128 -11.00 -8.71 10.60
N SER A 129 -10.99 -10.04 10.41
CA SER A 129 -12.17 -10.88 10.66
C SER A 129 -12.64 -10.82 12.12
N MET A 130 -11.72 -10.87 13.10
CA MET A 130 -12.08 -10.69 14.52
C MET A 130 -12.59 -9.28 14.86
N ARG A 131 -12.10 -8.26 14.16
CA ARG A 131 -12.62 -6.88 14.26
C ARG A 131 -14.03 -6.80 13.68
N SER A 132 -14.29 -7.48 12.57
CA SER A 132 -15.61 -7.60 11.96
C SER A 132 -16.61 -8.27 12.90
N ASP A 133 -16.22 -9.34 13.61
CA ASP A 133 -17.07 -9.97 14.64
C ASP A 133 -17.49 -8.97 15.72
N THR A 134 -16.52 -8.21 16.21
CA THR A 134 -16.74 -7.19 17.24
C THR A 134 -17.67 -6.08 16.74
N LEU A 135 -17.49 -5.63 15.50
CA LEU A 135 -18.33 -4.61 14.89
C LEU A 135 -19.76 -5.12 14.68
N PHE A 136 -19.92 -6.31 14.09
CA PHE A 136 -21.21 -6.94 13.87
C PHE A 136 -22.00 -7.09 15.17
N LEU A 137 -21.37 -7.61 16.22
CA LEU A 137 -22.01 -7.78 17.53
C LEU A 137 -22.41 -6.44 18.17
N LYS A 138 -21.62 -5.38 17.97
CA LYS A 138 -21.98 -4.02 18.40
C LYS A 138 -23.18 -3.47 17.64
N GLU A 139 -23.25 -3.70 16.33
CA GLU A 139 -24.33 -3.21 15.49
C GLU A 139 -25.67 -3.90 15.77
N ILE A 140 -25.69 -5.22 15.98
CA ILE A 140 -26.93 -5.93 16.35
C ILE A 140 -27.42 -5.59 17.77
N LEU A 141 -26.51 -5.19 18.68
CA LEU A 141 -26.87 -4.69 20.01
C LEU A 141 -27.33 -3.23 19.99
N SER A 142 -27.19 -2.53 18.86
CA SER A 142 -27.65 -1.15 18.72
C SER A 142 -29.16 -1.07 18.55
N ALA A 143 -29.75 0.03 19.03
CA ALA A 143 -31.21 0.26 18.96
C ALA A 143 -31.75 0.37 17.51
N ASP A 144 -30.90 0.70 16.54
CA ASP A 144 -31.27 0.93 15.13
C ASP A 144 -31.61 -0.38 14.39
N ARG A 145 -31.27 -1.56 14.94
CA ARG A 145 -31.48 -2.88 14.31
C ARG A 145 -30.99 -2.94 12.87
N LYS A 146 -29.84 -2.32 12.62
CA LYS A 146 -29.17 -2.33 11.32
C LYS A 146 -27.76 -2.82 11.47
N VAL A 147 -27.29 -3.52 10.44
CA VAL A 147 -25.90 -3.97 10.31
C VAL A 147 -25.29 -3.45 9.01
N SER A 148 -24.00 -3.15 9.05
CA SER A 148 -23.25 -2.67 7.90
C SER A 148 -22.91 -3.84 6.98
N VAL A 149 -23.46 -3.83 5.77
CA VAL A 149 -23.18 -4.84 4.74
C VAL A 149 -22.27 -4.23 3.68
N PRO A 150 -21.07 -4.80 3.43
CA PRO A 150 -20.14 -4.31 2.41
C PRO A 150 -20.78 -4.29 1.02
N ALA A 151 -20.31 -3.37 0.17
CA ALA A 151 -20.76 -3.14 -1.21
C ALA A 151 -22.26 -2.80 -1.40
N SER A 152 -23.08 -2.89 -0.36
CA SER A 152 -24.51 -2.55 -0.45
C SER A 152 -24.75 -1.03 -0.59
N GLY A 153 -23.76 -0.19 -0.27
CA GLY A 153 -23.85 1.27 -0.42
C GLY A 153 -23.87 1.78 -1.86
N TYR A 154 -23.59 0.91 -2.84
CA TYR A 154 -23.64 1.26 -4.25
C TYR A 154 -25.05 1.31 -4.85
N PHE A 155 -26.08 0.89 -4.12
CA PHE A 155 -27.44 0.74 -4.66
C PHE A 155 -28.41 1.73 -4.02
N ARG A 156 -29.37 2.24 -4.80
CA ARG A 156 -30.50 3.02 -4.27
C ARG A 156 -31.62 2.11 -3.78
N GLU A 157 -32.33 2.58 -2.75
CA GLU A 157 -33.54 1.94 -2.24
C GLU A 157 -34.73 2.05 -3.23
N THR A 158 -34.73 3.08 -4.08
CA THR A 158 -35.79 3.29 -5.09
C THR A 158 -35.46 2.59 -6.42
N PRO A 159 -36.34 1.69 -6.91
CA PRO A 159 -36.23 1.05 -8.22
C PRO A 159 -36.18 2.04 -9.38
N ASP A 160 -35.23 1.90 -10.30
CA ASP A 160 -35.29 2.66 -11.58
C ASP A 160 -34.40 2.08 -12.70
N SER A 161 -33.81 0.90 -12.53
CA SER A 161 -32.86 0.35 -13.52
C SER A 161 -33.51 -0.72 -14.40
N GLU A 162 -33.71 -0.40 -15.67
CA GLU A 162 -34.13 -1.40 -16.68
C GLU A 162 -33.09 -2.51 -16.86
N LEU A 163 -31.78 -2.18 -16.86
CA LEU A 163 -30.72 -3.19 -16.92
C LEU A 163 -30.80 -4.20 -15.78
N THR A 164 -31.10 -3.73 -14.56
CA THR A 164 -31.21 -4.63 -13.40
C THR A 164 -32.43 -5.55 -13.55
N LYS A 165 -33.54 -5.06 -14.13
CA LYS A 165 -34.71 -5.88 -14.45
C LYS A 165 -34.41 -6.90 -15.53
N GLU A 166 -33.70 -6.51 -16.60
CA GLU A 166 -33.23 -7.41 -17.65
C GLU A 166 -32.33 -8.52 -17.10
N LEU A 167 -31.39 -8.16 -16.21
CA LEU A 167 -30.54 -9.13 -15.51
C LEU A 167 -31.38 -10.07 -14.63
N SER A 168 -32.40 -9.56 -13.94
CA SER A 168 -33.35 -10.36 -13.17
C SER A 168 -34.04 -11.42 -14.03
N GLU A 169 -34.51 -11.03 -15.23
CA GLU A 169 -35.13 -11.96 -16.18
C GLU A 169 -34.13 -12.94 -16.79
N ARG A 170 -32.90 -12.50 -17.08
CA ARG A 170 -31.82 -13.37 -17.54
C ARG A 170 -31.48 -14.42 -16.49
N LEU A 171 -31.41 -14.03 -15.21
CA LEU A 171 -31.21 -14.96 -14.09
C LEU A 171 -32.37 -15.96 -13.96
N ARG A 172 -33.63 -15.52 -14.10
CA ARG A 172 -34.79 -16.41 -14.11
C ARG A 172 -34.74 -17.41 -15.27
N THR A 173 -34.30 -16.97 -16.43
CA THR A 173 -34.16 -17.83 -17.62
C THR A 173 -33.02 -18.84 -17.46
N GLU A 174 -31.85 -18.40 -17.01
CA GLU A 174 -30.62 -19.19 -16.98
C GLU A 174 -30.46 -20.05 -15.71
N LEU A 175 -31.03 -19.63 -14.57
CA LEU A 175 -30.95 -20.36 -13.29
C LEU A 175 -32.30 -20.98 -12.89
N GLY A 176 -33.37 -20.63 -13.59
CA GLY A 176 -34.74 -21.09 -13.39
C GLY A 176 -35.62 -20.10 -12.64
N ASN A 177 -36.90 -20.00 -13.06
CA ASN A 177 -37.87 -19.00 -12.56
C ASN A 177 -38.07 -18.98 -11.03
N SER A 178 -37.76 -20.08 -10.34
CA SER A 178 -37.89 -20.21 -8.88
C SER A 178 -36.58 -20.01 -8.11
N TRP A 179 -35.45 -19.80 -8.80
CA TRP A 179 -34.12 -19.76 -8.18
C TRP A 179 -34.01 -18.66 -7.12
N LEU A 180 -34.35 -17.41 -7.47
CA LEU A 180 -34.30 -16.27 -6.55
C LEU A 180 -35.09 -16.54 -5.25
N GLY A 181 -36.33 -17.03 -5.38
CA GLY A 181 -37.20 -17.34 -4.25
C GLY A 181 -36.71 -18.52 -3.40
N LYS A 182 -36.14 -19.56 -4.03
CA LYS A 182 -35.55 -20.72 -3.35
C LYS A 182 -34.31 -20.32 -2.54
N VAL A 183 -33.38 -19.59 -3.15
CA VAL A 183 -32.15 -19.13 -2.49
C VAL A 183 -32.48 -18.19 -1.33
N ARG A 184 -33.38 -17.23 -1.54
CA ARG A 184 -33.85 -16.35 -0.46
C ARG A 184 -34.45 -17.12 0.70
N SER A 185 -35.38 -18.04 0.41
CA SER A 185 -36.05 -18.83 1.44
C SER A 185 -35.07 -19.69 2.24
N LYS A 186 -34.09 -20.30 1.56
CA LYS A 186 -32.98 -21.03 2.19
C LYS A 186 -32.20 -20.14 3.15
N ILE A 187 -31.69 -18.99 2.67
CA ILE A 187 -30.88 -18.08 3.49
C ILE A 187 -31.69 -17.53 4.68
N LYS A 188 -32.94 -17.12 4.45
CA LYS A 188 -33.82 -16.67 5.55
C LYS A 188 -34.03 -17.78 6.58
N SER A 189 -34.30 -19.02 6.16
CA SER A 189 -34.43 -20.15 7.08
C SER A 189 -33.15 -20.35 7.91
N GLU A 190 -31.98 -20.28 7.29
CA GLU A 190 -30.69 -20.40 8.00
C GLU A 190 -30.55 -19.28 9.05
N LEU A 191 -30.79 -18.02 8.67
CA LEU A 191 -30.73 -16.88 9.58
C LEU A 191 -31.74 -17.00 10.73
N PHE A 192 -32.95 -17.52 10.47
CA PHE A 192 -33.98 -17.73 11.49
C PHE A 192 -33.61 -18.81 12.52
N GLN A 193 -32.81 -19.81 12.13
CA GLN A 193 -32.33 -20.85 13.06
C GLN A 193 -31.04 -20.46 13.77
N ALA A 194 -30.36 -19.40 13.33
CA ALA A 194 -29.02 -19.03 13.78
C ALA A 194 -28.92 -18.83 15.31
N ALA A 195 -29.94 -18.23 15.93
CA ALA A 195 -29.99 -18.06 17.39
C ALA A 195 -30.08 -19.41 18.13
N LYS A 196 -30.94 -20.32 17.65
CA LYS A 196 -31.10 -21.66 18.22
C LYS A 196 -29.85 -22.54 18.02
N GLU A 197 -29.15 -22.35 16.91
CA GLU A 197 -27.88 -23.02 16.61
C GLU A 197 -26.67 -22.41 17.32
N GLY A 198 -26.84 -21.32 18.08
CA GLY A 198 -25.74 -20.67 18.81
C GLY A 198 -24.72 -19.95 17.92
N ARG A 199 -25.10 -19.54 16.69
CA ARG A 199 -24.18 -18.92 15.71
C ARG A 199 -23.57 -17.60 16.16
N PHE A 200 -24.22 -16.87 17.06
CA PHE A 200 -23.71 -15.62 17.64
C PHE A 200 -22.54 -15.83 18.60
N SER A 201 -22.29 -17.07 19.01
CA SER A 201 -21.29 -17.48 19.99
C SER A 201 -20.31 -18.50 19.40
N ASP A 202 -20.41 -18.79 18.11
CA ASP A 202 -19.62 -19.78 17.36
C ASP A 202 -18.26 -19.19 16.96
N PHE A 203 -17.38 -19.02 17.95
CA PHE A 203 -16.02 -18.55 17.72
C PHE A 203 -15.08 -19.74 17.47
N PRO A 204 -14.41 -19.82 16.31
CA PRO A 204 -13.43 -20.89 16.05
C PRO A 204 -12.20 -20.77 16.96
N ARG A 205 -11.32 -21.77 16.96
CA ARG A 205 -10.02 -21.68 17.67
C ARG A 205 -9.18 -20.53 17.12
N TYR A 206 -8.30 -19.98 17.96
CA TYR A 206 -7.33 -18.99 17.49
C TYR A 206 -6.51 -19.57 16.33
N PRO A 207 -6.29 -18.79 15.27
CA PRO A 207 -5.36 -19.20 14.22
C PRO A 207 -3.94 -19.23 14.80
N SER A 208 -3.11 -20.11 14.25
CA SER A 208 -1.72 -20.23 14.69
C SER A 208 -0.99 -18.88 14.59
N VAL A 209 -0.08 -18.63 15.52
CA VAL A 209 0.89 -17.52 15.51
C VAL A 209 2.32 -18.03 15.40
N ASP A 210 2.50 -19.27 14.93
CA ASP A 210 3.80 -19.85 14.61
C ASP A 210 4.21 -19.48 13.17
N PRO A 211 5.39 -18.86 12.95
CA PRO A 211 5.90 -18.54 11.62
C PRO A 211 5.93 -19.72 10.64
N LYS A 212 6.08 -20.96 11.13
CA LYS A 212 6.22 -22.14 10.27
C LYS A 212 4.88 -22.68 9.78
N THR A 213 3.78 -22.31 10.45
CA THR A 213 2.45 -22.84 10.20
C THR A 213 1.61 -21.84 9.43
N TYR A 214 0.79 -22.29 8.48
CA TYR A 214 -0.16 -21.39 7.82
C TYR A 214 -1.30 -21.03 8.79
N PRO A 215 -1.60 -19.75 9.03
CA PRO A 215 -2.57 -19.32 10.04
C PRO A 215 -4.01 -19.46 9.52
N PHE A 216 -4.46 -20.70 9.31
CA PHE A 216 -5.84 -20.97 8.91
C PHE A 216 -6.82 -20.50 9.99
N TYR A 217 -7.87 -19.80 9.56
CA TYR A 217 -8.94 -19.29 10.40
C TYR A 217 -10.26 -19.45 9.65
N GLY A 218 -11.23 -20.11 10.27
CA GLY A 218 -12.53 -20.41 9.66
C GLY A 218 -13.54 -19.26 9.67
N GLY A 219 -13.18 -18.12 10.26
CA GLY A 219 -14.09 -16.99 10.44
C GLY A 219 -15.01 -17.15 11.65
N GLY A 220 -15.38 -16.03 12.28
CA GLY A 220 -16.30 -16.03 13.42
C GLY A 220 -17.75 -15.73 13.03
N PRO A 221 -18.58 -15.27 13.99
CA PRO A 221 -19.98 -14.98 13.73
C PRO A 221 -20.22 -14.03 12.55
N SER A 222 -19.43 -12.97 12.39
CA SER A 222 -19.63 -12.01 11.30
C SER A 222 -19.42 -12.64 9.93
N ASP A 223 -18.43 -13.50 9.75
CA ASP A 223 -18.18 -14.19 8.48
C ASP A 223 -19.35 -15.12 8.10
N TRP A 224 -20.07 -15.66 9.09
CA TRP A 224 -21.27 -16.45 8.83
C TRP A 224 -22.48 -15.58 8.48
N PHE A 225 -22.73 -14.49 9.23
CA PHE A 225 -23.89 -13.64 9.03
C PHE A 225 -23.76 -12.70 7.82
N LEU A 226 -22.63 -12.02 7.67
CA LEU A 226 -22.44 -11.01 6.63
C LEU A 226 -22.51 -11.63 5.24
N VAL A 227 -21.88 -12.79 5.00
CA VAL A 227 -21.96 -13.51 3.73
C VAL A 227 -23.41 -13.82 3.32
N ARG A 228 -24.27 -14.14 4.29
CA ARG A 228 -25.71 -14.37 4.05
C ARG A 228 -26.47 -13.09 3.78
N LEU A 229 -26.15 -12.03 4.50
CA LEU A 229 -26.75 -10.72 4.31
C LEU A 229 -26.36 -10.10 2.98
N GLU A 230 -25.11 -10.27 2.53
CA GLU A 230 -24.64 -9.87 1.19
C GLU A 230 -25.44 -10.56 0.09
N LYS A 231 -25.65 -11.88 0.20
CA LYS A 231 -26.51 -12.63 -0.72
C LYS A 231 -27.94 -12.08 -0.73
N LEU A 232 -28.52 -11.81 0.44
CA LEU A 232 -29.86 -11.22 0.52
C LEU A 232 -29.91 -9.82 -0.07
N SER A 233 -28.87 -9.00 0.11
CA SER A 233 -28.75 -7.67 -0.51
C SER A 233 -28.71 -7.77 -2.02
N PHE A 234 -27.95 -8.71 -2.58
CA PHE A 234 -27.89 -8.94 -4.03
C PHE A 234 -29.25 -9.36 -4.58
N LEU A 235 -29.90 -10.35 -3.95
CA LEU A 235 -31.23 -10.80 -4.34
C LEU A 235 -32.26 -9.69 -4.24
N HIS A 236 -32.15 -8.82 -3.23
CA HIS A 236 -33.00 -7.65 -3.09
C HIS A 236 -32.77 -6.67 -4.25
N ALA A 237 -31.52 -6.25 -4.49
CA ALA A 237 -31.17 -5.29 -5.53
C ALA A 237 -31.64 -5.73 -6.92
N VAL A 238 -31.49 -7.02 -7.26
CA VAL A 238 -31.87 -7.55 -8.56
C VAL A 238 -33.39 -7.69 -8.73
N GLU A 239 -34.12 -8.02 -7.67
CA GLU A 239 -35.57 -8.13 -7.75
C GLU A 239 -36.28 -6.78 -7.72
N THR A 240 -35.76 -5.82 -6.97
CA THR A 240 -36.31 -4.47 -6.92
C THR A 240 -35.92 -3.65 -8.14
N GLY A 241 -34.95 -4.08 -8.96
CA GLY A 241 -34.47 -3.26 -10.07
C GLY A 241 -33.68 -2.04 -9.57
N SER A 242 -32.90 -2.21 -8.50
CA SER A 242 -32.08 -1.14 -7.92
C SER A 242 -31.13 -0.56 -8.97
N SER A 243 -31.03 0.77 -8.97
CA SER A 243 -30.08 1.53 -9.76
C SER A 243 -28.83 1.89 -8.96
N LEU A 244 -27.78 2.32 -9.66
CA LEU A 244 -26.55 2.80 -9.04
C LEU A 244 -26.82 4.06 -8.22
N ASN A 245 -26.31 4.12 -7.00
CA ASN A 245 -26.30 5.30 -6.16
C ASN A 245 -25.35 6.35 -6.78
N THR A 246 -25.91 7.49 -7.17
CA THR A 246 -25.15 8.58 -7.81
C THR A 246 -24.08 9.16 -6.90
N GLU A 247 -24.25 9.08 -5.58
CA GLU A 247 -23.24 9.52 -4.61
C GLU A 247 -22.12 8.48 -4.40
N ALA A 248 -22.33 7.24 -4.86
CA ALA A 248 -21.38 6.14 -4.75
C ALA A 248 -20.56 5.93 -6.03
N SER A 249 -20.72 6.81 -7.02
CA SER A 249 -20.01 6.81 -8.29
C SER A 249 -19.53 8.21 -8.66
N PHE A 250 -18.60 8.30 -9.60
CA PHE A 250 -18.12 9.58 -10.11
C PHE A 250 -17.74 9.48 -11.58
N SER A 251 -17.65 10.63 -12.24
CA SER A 251 -17.15 10.76 -13.61
C SER A 251 -15.84 11.56 -13.61
N PRO A 252 -14.78 11.10 -14.31
CA PRO A 252 -13.49 11.80 -14.36
C PRO A 252 -13.57 13.04 -15.28
N ILE A 253 -12.48 13.84 -15.37
CA ILE A 253 -12.44 15.01 -16.27
C ILE A 253 -12.41 14.58 -17.74
N SER A 254 -11.59 13.58 -18.04
CA SER A 254 -11.50 12.91 -19.32
C SER A 254 -12.69 11.96 -19.49
N ALA A 255 -13.92 12.43 -19.25
CA ALA A 255 -15.08 11.55 -19.18
C ALA A 255 -15.52 11.01 -20.54
N THR A 256 -15.46 11.79 -21.62
CA THR A 256 -16.10 11.39 -22.89
C THR A 256 -15.51 10.10 -23.44
N ILE A 257 -16.33 9.07 -23.63
CA ILE A 257 -15.88 7.79 -24.21
C ILE A 257 -15.77 7.89 -25.73
N ASN A 258 -14.74 7.28 -26.31
CA ASN A 258 -14.61 7.11 -27.75
C ASN A 258 -15.29 5.82 -28.23
N ASP A 259 -15.38 5.60 -29.55
CA ASP A 259 -16.07 4.42 -30.11
C ASP A 259 -15.39 3.09 -29.74
N ARG A 260 -14.06 3.06 -29.66
CA ARG A 260 -13.32 1.86 -29.24
C ARG A 260 -13.59 1.51 -27.79
N GLU A 261 -13.55 2.50 -26.90
CA GLU A 261 -13.88 2.33 -25.48
C GLU A 261 -15.33 1.91 -25.30
N ARG A 262 -16.24 2.46 -26.12
CA ARG A 262 -17.64 2.06 -26.10
C ARG A 262 -17.80 0.57 -26.41
N GLU A 263 -17.10 0.04 -27.42
CA GLU A 263 -17.14 -1.40 -27.71
C GLU A 263 -16.45 -2.22 -26.61
N GLN A 264 -15.25 -1.82 -26.14
CA GLN A 264 -14.56 -2.49 -25.03
C GLN A 264 -15.41 -2.56 -23.75
N LEU A 265 -16.15 -1.49 -23.42
CA LEU A 265 -17.04 -1.43 -22.27
C LEU A 265 -18.28 -2.32 -22.46
N LYS A 266 -18.84 -2.41 -23.66
CA LYS A 266 -19.93 -3.35 -23.96
C LYS A 266 -19.46 -4.80 -23.78
N ASP A 267 -18.31 -5.14 -24.33
CA ASP A 267 -17.73 -6.49 -24.23
C ASP A 267 -17.40 -6.84 -22.77
N LEU A 268 -16.81 -5.92 -22.03
CA LEU A 268 -16.55 -6.10 -20.60
C LEU A 268 -17.87 -6.26 -19.81
N LYS A 269 -18.91 -5.46 -20.11
CA LYS A 269 -20.22 -5.59 -19.46
C LYS A 269 -20.80 -7.00 -19.65
N GLU A 270 -20.80 -7.51 -20.87
CA GLU A 270 -21.28 -8.87 -21.15
C GLU A 270 -20.39 -9.93 -20.49
N SER A 271 -19.06 -9.77 -20.51
CA SER A 271 -18.14 -10.66 -19.82
C SER A 271 -18.40 -10.71 -18.31
N LEU A 272 -18.70 -9.57 -17.67
CA LEU A 272 -19.04 -9.51 -16.25
C LEU A 272 -20.37 -10.20 -15.96
N ILE A 273 -21.37 -10.04 -16.83
CA ILE A 273 -22.67 -10.74 -16.69
C ILE A 273 -22.49 -12.26 -16.81
N VAL A 274 -21.69 -12.73 -17.77
CA VAL A 274 -21.40 -14.16 -17.95
C VAL A 274 -20.64 -14.72 -16.73
N SER A 275 -19.62 -14.01 -16.24
CA SER A 275 -18.87 -14.40 -15.04
C SER A 275 -19.75 -14.43 -13.79
N LEU A 276 -20.65 -13.45 -13.64
CA LEU A 276 -21.64 -13.42 -12.57
C LEU A 276 -22.56 -14.64 -12.62
N LEU A 277 -23.12 -14.96 -13.79
CA LEU A 277 -23.98 -16.14 -13.97
C LEU A 277 -23.24 -17.44 -13.64
N ALA A 278 -21.99 -17.58 -14.08
CA ALA A 278 -21.15 -18.75 -13.78
C ALA A 278 -20.91 -18.90 -12.27
N SER A 279 -20.55 -17.80 -11.58
CA SER A 279 -20.33 -17.80 -10.13
C SER A 279 -21.60 -18.16 -9.34
N LEU A 280 -22.77 -17.65 -9.77
CA LEU A 280 -24.05 -17.99 -9.13
C LEU A 280 -24.46 -19.46 -9.35
N ARG A 281 -24.05 -20.09 -10.47
CA ARG A 281 -24.27 -21.52 -10.72
C ARG A 281 -23.42 -22.42 -9.85
N GLU A 282 -22.21 -22.00 -9.53
CA GLU A 282 -21.29 -22.74 -8.65
C GLU A 282 -21.82 -22.84 -7.20
N ASP A 283 -22.70 -21.90 -6.79
CA ASP A 283 -23.27 -21.77 -5.44
C ASP A 283 -22.21 -21.84 -4.32
N SER A 284 -21.10 -21.12 -4.51
CA SER A 284 -20.06 -21.00 -3.48
C SER A 284 -20.63 -20.36 -2.20
N LEU A 285 -19.95 -20.58 -1.07
CA LEU A 285 -20.41 -19.99 0.20
C LEU A 285 -20.41 -18.46 0.13
N ASP A 286 -19.46 -17.85 -0.57
CA ASP A 286 -19.05 -16.45 -0.50
C ASP A 286 -19.42 -15.61 -1.74
N TRP A 287 -20.27 -16.10 -2.64
CA TRP A 287 -20.60 -15.37 -3.88
C TRP A 287 -21.31 -14.02 -3.67
N GLY A 288 -21.85 -13.74 -2.48
CA GLY A 288 -22.64 -12.54 -2.18
C GLY A 288 -21.92 -11.22 -2.45
N TYR A 289 -20.77 -10.99 -1.80
CA TYR A 289 -19.96 -9.79 -2.00
C TYR A 289 -19.45 -9.63 -3.45
N PRO A 290 -18.82 -10.64 -4.10
CA PRO A 290 -18.42 -10.56 -5.50
C PRO A 290 -19.60 -10.24 -6.45
N ALA A 291 -20.79 -10.78 -6.19
CA ALA A 291 -21.98 -10.52 -6.99
C ALA A 291 -22.47 -9.07 -6.86
N LEU A 292 -22.47 -8.50 -5.64
CA LEU A 292 -22.76 -7.08 -5.42
C LEU A 292 -21.77 -6.17 -6.15
N VAL A 293 -20.47 -6.46 -6.06
CA VAL A 293 -19.43 -5.68 -6.74
C VAL A 293 -19.58 -5.77 -8.26
N SER A 294 -19.84 -6.98 -8.80
CA SER A 294 -20.05 -7.20 -10.23
C SER A 294 -21.26 -6.42 -10.72
N LEU A 295 -22.38 -6.47 -10.00
CA LEU A 295 -23.59 -5.71 -10.34
C LEU A 295 -23.33 -4.19 -10.30
N ALA A 296 -22.64 -3.68 -9.29
CA ALA A 296 -22.30 -2.27 -9.19
C ALA A 296 -21.43 -1.80 -10.38
N ARG A 297 -20.44 -2.61 -10.79
CA ARG A 297 -19.61 -2.32 -11.97
C ARG A 297 -20.40 -2.37 -13.27
N ILE A 298 -21.24 -3.38 -13.46
CA ILE A 298 -22.14 -3.49 -14.62
C ILE A 298 -23.00 -2.23 -14.74
N LEU A 299 -23.56 -1.73 -13.63
CA LEU A 299 -24.36 -0.50 -13.62
C LEU A 299 -23.52 0.76 -13.88
N ALA A 300 -22.29 0.84 -13.39
CA ALA A 300 -21.39 1.96 -13.68
C ALA A 300 -20.96 1.98 -15.16
N ILE A 301 -20.72 0.81 -15.75
CA ILE A 301 -20.43 0.67 -17.19
C ILE A 301 -21.66 1.05 -18.01
N GLU A 302 -22.86 0.62 -17.62
CA GLU A 302 -24.10 0.98 -18.28
C GLU A 302 -24.35 2.49 -18.24
N GLU A 303 -24.18 3.12 -17.09
CA GLU A 303 -24.24 4.58 -16.95
C GLU A 303 -23.21 5.24 -17.88
N SER A 304 -22.05 4.60 -18.07
CA SER A 304 -21.03 5.12 -18.97
C SER A 304 -21.46 5.09 -20.44
N LEU A 305 -22.04 3.96 -20.86
CA LEU A 305 -22.53 3.76 -22.21
C LEU A 305 -23.69 4.71 -22.54
N ASN A 306 -24.60 4.91 -21.59
CA ASN A 306 -25.80 5.75 -21.74
C ASN A 306 -25.48 7.25 -21.75
N SER A 307 -24.60 7.70 -20.85
CA SER A 307 -24.21 9.11 -20.76
C SER A 307 -23.16 9.53 -21.81
N GLY A 308 -22.46 8.55 -22.42
CA GLY A 308 -21.29 8.81 -23.24
C GLY A 308 -20.10 9.34 -22.45
N LYS A 309 -20.12 9.19 -21.12
CA LYS A 309 -19.10 9.65 -20.18
C LYS A 309 -18.64 8.48 -19.33
N LEU A 310 -17.39 8.40 -18.91
CA LEU A 310 -16.94 7.34 -18.00
C LEU A 310 -17.56 7.55 -16.62
N HIS A 311 -17.99 6.46 -16.01
CA HIS A 311 -18.47 6.39 -14.64
C HIS A 311 -17.77 5.24 -13.91
N PHE A 312 -17.19 5.54 -12.76
CA PHE A 312 -16.50 4.57 -11.90
C PHE A 312 -17.12 4.55 -10.51
N LEU A 313 -16.98 3.42 -9.81
CA LEU A 313 -17.37 3.32 -8.41
C LEU A 313 -16.40 4.08 -7.53
N ILE A 314 -16.90 4.70 -6.46
CA ILE A 314 -16.03 5.24 -5.39
C ILE A 314 -15.51 4.06 -4.56
N THR A 315 -14.20 3.83 -4.56
CA THR A 315 -13.57 2.63 -3.96
C THR A 315 -12.68 2.91 -2.75
N PHE A 316 -12.61 4.17 -2.30
CA PHE A 316 -11.87 4.52 -1.09
C PHE A 316 -12.50 3.92 0.17
N PRO A 317 -11.73 3.20 0.99
CA PRO A 317 -12.22 2.69 2.27
C PRO A 317 -12.74 3.81 3.18
N PRO A 318 -13.84 3.58 3.94
CA PRO A 318 -14.45 4.59 4.80
C PRO A 318 -13.53 5.07 5.94
N PHE A 319 -12.54 4.26 6.30
CA PHE A 319 -11.58 4.52 7.38
C PHE A 319 -10.14 4.74 6.90
N ALA A 320 -9.94 5.05 5.61
CA ALA A 320 -8.62 5.42 5.10
C ALA A 320 -8.05 6.64 5.86
N ASP A 321 -6.72 6.71 5.96
CA ASP A 321 -6.03 7.89 6.45
C ASP A 321 -6.38 9.11 5.58
N THR A 322 -6.28 10.31 6.14
CA THR A 322 -6.69 11.53 5.43
C THR A 322 -5.60 12.58 5.48
N VAL A 323 -5.35 13.26 4.37
CA VAL A 323 -4.59 14.50 4.34
C VAL A 323 -5.56 15.63 4.66
N SER A 324 -5.31 16.40 5.72
CA SER A 324 -6.22 17.46 6.14
C SER A 324 -6.21 18.64 5.17
N GLN A 325 -7.33 19.37 5.11
CA GLN A 325 -7.46 20.58 4.31
C GLN A 325 -6.35 21.60 4.62
N GLU A 326 -5.99 21.78 5.90
CA GLU A 326 -4.93 22.72 6.31
C GLU A 326 -3.59 22.30 5.70
N ASN A 327 -3.26 21.01 5.72
CA ASN A 327 -2.02 20.50 5.15
C ASN A 327 -1.97 20.71 3.63
N ILE A 328 -3.09 20.47 2.93
CA ILE A 328 -3.24 20.75 1.50
C ILE A 328 -3.05 22.24 1.22
N ARG A 329 -3.66 23.12 2.02
CA ARG A 329 -3.55 24.57 1.86
C ARG A 329 -2.13 25.08 2.08
N GLU A 330 -1.45 24.59 3.11
CA GLU A 330 -0.05 24.91 3.41
C GLU A 330 0.90 24.44 2.29
N ASN A 331 0.52 23.40 1.54
CA ASN A 331 1.32 22.77 0.50
C ASN A 331 0.60 22.75 -0.86
N ILE A 332 -0.13 23.83 -1.21
CA ILE A 332 -1.04 23.83 -2.36
C ILE A 332 -0.34 23.50 -3.68
N ALA A 333 0.83 24.10 -3.93
CA ALA A 333 1.61 23.84 -5.16
C ALA A 333 2.05 22.37 -5.28
N LEU A 334 2.33 21.71 -4.15
CA LEU A 334 2.66 20.29 -4.11
C LEU A 334 1.45 19.43 -4.45
N ALA A 335 0.30 19.76 -3.87
CA ALA A 335 -0.93 19.03 -4.10
C ALA A 335 -1.46 19.23 -5.54
N GLU A 336 -1.34 20.44 -6.10
CA GLU A 336 -1.63 20.73 -7.52
C GLU A 336 -0.73 19.93 -8.46
N LYS A 337 0.58 19.87 -8.18
CA LYS A 337 1.51 19.05 -8.95
C LYS A 337 1.18 17.56 -8.88
N ALA A 338 0.85 17.04 -7.69
CA ALA A 338 0.42 15.65 -7.54
C ALA A 338 -0.88 15.36 -8.33
N SER A 339 -1.80 16.32 -8.35
CA SER A 339 -3.04 16.23 -9.14
C SER A 339 -2.75 16.18 -10.64
N GLU A 340 -1.82 17.01 -11.12
CA GLU A 340 -1.41 17.02 -12.53
C GLU A 340 -0.73 15.71 -12.94
N GLU A 341 0.12 15.15 -12.08
CA GLU A 341 0.77 13.87 -12.33
C GLU A 341 -0.24 12.70 -12.34
N LEU A 342 -1.22 12.70 -11.43
CA LEU A 342 -2.31 11.70 -11.44
C LEU A 342 -3.14 11.81 -12.70
N TYR A 343 -3.45 13.03 -13.14
CA TYR A 343 -4.18 13.26 -14.38
C TYR A 343 -3.39 12.78 -15.61
N THR A 344 -2.09 13.07 -15.66
CA THR A 344 -1.20 12.61 -16.73
C THR A 344 -1.11 11.08 -16.75
N ALA A 345 -0.96 10.45 -15.58
CA ALA A 345 -0.90 8.99 -15.46
C ALA A 345 -2.22 8.34 -15.90
N ALA A 346 -3.36 8.89 -15.47
CA ALA A 346 -4.69 8.41 -15.88
C ALA A 346 -4.89 8.52 -17.40
N THR A 347 -4.48 9.64 -17.99
CA THR A 347 -4.56 9.87 -19.44
C THR A 347 -3.69 8.86 -20.20
N HIS A 348 -2.44 8.66 -19.78
CA HIS A 348 -1.53 7.71 -20.42
C HIS A 348 -1.99 6.25 -20.26
N PHE A 349 -2.50 5.89 -19.09
CA PHE A 349 -3.07 4.56 -18.88
C PHE A 349 -4.27 4.32 -19.80
N ARG A 350 -5.14 5.32 -19.94
CA ARG A 350 -6.27 5.27 -20.87
C ARG A 350 -5.84 5.13 -22.34
N GLU A 351 -4.79 5.83 -22.77
CA GLU A 351 -4.21 5.63 -24.12
C GLU A 351 -3.71 4.19 -24.32
N THR A 352 -3.10 3.61 -23.28
CA THR A 352 -2.63 2.22 -23.29
C THR A 352 -3.80 1.25 -23.42
N LEU A 353 -4.90 1.45 -22.69
CA LEU A 353 -6.12 0.65 -22.82
C LEU A 353 -6.71 0.72 -24.24
N ASN A 354 -6.66 1.90 -24.85
CA ASN A 354 -7.06 2.10 -26.25
C ASN A 354 -6.15 1.38 -27.25
N SER A 355 -5.02 0.81 -26.85
CA SER A 355 -4.19 -0.04 -27.71
C SER A 355 -4.51 -1.54 -27.57
N LEU A 356 -5.14 -1.95 -26.45
CA LEU A 356 -5.48 -3.33 -26.17
C LEU A 356 -6.60 -3.83 -27.06
N GLN A 357 -6.54 -5.11 -27.43
CA GLN A 357 -7.60 -5.76 -28.18
C GLN A 357 -8.87 -5.83 -27.34
N ASP A 358 -8.78 -6.42 -26.15
CA ASP A 358 -9.90 -6.61 -25.22
C ASP A 358 -9.58 -5.95 -23.88
N LEU A 359 -10.62 -5.46 -23.19
CA LEU A 359 -10.51 -4.89 -21.84
C LEU A 359 -10.92 -5.94 -20.80
N SER A 360 -9.96 -6.42 -20.02
CA SER A 360 -10.22 -7.36 -18.92
C SER A 360 -10.72 -6.66 -17.65
N GLU A 361 -11.35 -7.42 -16.73
CA GLU A 361 -11.73 -6.88 -15.41
C GLU A 361 -10.49 -6.41 -14.62
N GLU A 362 -9.34 -7.07 -14.76
CA GLU A 362 -8.12 -6.66 -14.07
C GLU A 362 -7.64 -5.27 -14.54
N GLU A 363 -7.67 -5.02 -15.84
CA GLU A 363 -7.32 -3.73 -16.43
C GLU A 363 -8.33 -2.65 -16.06
N TYR A 364 -9.63 -2.97 -16.09
CA TYR A 364 -10.68 -2.07 -15.62
C TYR A 364 -10.49 -1.68 -14.15
N ARG A 365 -10.10 -2.62 -13.28
CA ARG A 365 -9.81 -2.35 -11.87
C ARG A 365 -8.63 -1.41 -11.68
N LYS A 366 -7.57 -1.57 -12.47
CA LYS A 366 -6.41 -0.66 -12.47
C LYS A 366 -6.84 0.74 -12.90
N TRP A 367 -7.71 0.83 -13.91
CA TRP A 367 -8.28 2.09 -14.38
C TRP A 367 -9.12 2.77 -13.29
N GLU A 368 -10.04 2.02 -12.68
CA GLU A 368 -10.93 2.46 -11.61
C GLU A 368 -10.13 3.00 -10.41
N ASP A 369 -9.09 2.30 -9.96
CA ASP A 369 -8.25 2.75 -8.83
C ASP A 369 -7.50 4.06 -9.14
N LEU A 370 -6.90 4.16 -10.34
CA LEU A 370 -6.16 5.35 -10.77
C LEU A 370 -7.09 6.58 -10.88
N GLU A 371 -8.26 6.42 -11.50
CA GLU A 371 -9.26 7.47 -11.63
C GLU A 371 -9.84 7.87 -10.27
N ASN A 372 -10.04 6.92 -9.34
CA ASN A 372 -10.46 7.22 -7.97
C ASN A 372 -9.47 8.16 -7.29
N ARG A 373 -8.17 7.83 -7.34
CA ARG A 373 -7.11 8.65 -6.72
C ARG A 373 -7.05 10.04 -7.33
N ALA A 374 -7.12 10.14 -8.66
CA ALA A 374 -7.14 11.40 -9.36
C ALA A 374 -8.37 12.25 -8.99
N PHE A 375 -9.55 11.63 -8.94
CA PHE A 375 -10.80 12.29 -8.59
C PHE A 375 -10.82 12.77 -7.13
N GLU A 376 -10.37 11.96 -6.18
CA GLU A 376 -10.35 12.30 -4.75
C GLU A 376 -9.46 13.53 -4.50
N LEU A 377 -8.22 13.52 -4.99
CA LEU A 377 -7.30 14.64 -4.79
C LEU A 377 -7.82 15.92 -5.43
N ARG A 378 -8.26 15.84 -6.69
CA ARG A 378 -8.79 17.00 -7.41
C ARG A 378 -10.04 17.57 -6.75
N SER A 379 -10.94 16.71 -6.29
CA SER A 379 -12.14 17.12 -5.55
C SER A 379 -11.77 17.79 -4.24
N GLY A 380 -10.78 17.25 -3.52
CA GLY A 380 -10.22 17.85 -2.31
C GLY A 380 -9.66 19.25 -2.54
N LEU A 381 -8.88 19.44 -3.62
CA LEU A 381 -8.33 20.73 -4.02
C LEU A 381 -9.42 21.74 -4.37
N THR A 382 -10.36 21.33 -5.24
CA THR A 382 -11.41 22.21 -5.76
C THR A 382 -12.40 22.62 -4.67
N ARG A 383 -12.86 21.64 -3.87
CA ARG A 383 -13.86 21.85 -2.81
C ARG A 383 -13.23 22.30 -1.49
N LYS A 384 -11.89 22.32 -1.41
CA LYS A 384 -11.12 22.65 -0.20
C LYS A 384 -11.54 21.75 0.97
N ILE A 385 -11.52 20.44 0.76
CA ILE A 385 -11.84 19.42 1.78
C ILE A 385 -10.66 18.48 1.98
N SER A 386 -10.65 17.75 3.10
CA SER A 386 -9.67 16.70 3.35
C SER A 386 -9.74 15.59 2.29
N VAL A 387 -8.60 15.01 1.95
CA VAL A 387 -8.44 13.98 0.92
C VAL A 387 -8.11 12.65 1.58
N ARG A 388 -8.83 11.58 1.25
CA ARG A 388 -8.46 10.22 1.68
C ARG A 388 -7.21 9.76 0.96
N ASN A 389 -6.36 9.04 1.67
CA ASN A 389 -5.11 8.52 1.14
C ASN A 389 -4.80 7.15 1.76
N THR A 390 -4.60 6.14 0.91
CA THR A 390 -4.16 4.81 1.31
C THR A 390 -3.17 4.24 0.29
N PHE A 391 -2.20 3.47 0.78
CA PHE A 391 -1.20 2.77 -0.02
C PHE A 391 -1.71 1.41 -0.53
N GLU A 392 -2.84 0.95 -0.02
CA GLU A 392 -3.47 -0.31 -0.40
C GLU A 392 -4.22 -0.17 -1.73
N LYS A 393 -4.45 -1.29 -2.40
CA LYS A 393 -5.32 -1.36 -3.58
C LYS A 393 -6.75 -0.98 -3.15
N LEU A 394 -7.39 -0.10 -3.91
CA LEU A 394 -8.77 0.28 -3.63
C LEU A 394 -9.71 -0.87 -4.02
N LEU A 395 -10.69 -1.14 -3.16
CA LEU A 395 -11.66 -2.22 -3.33
C LEU A 395 -13.08 -1.65 -3.12
N PRO A 396 -14.06 -2.02 -3.96
CA PRO A 396 -15.44 -1.54 -3.81
C PRO A 396 -16.10 -2.11 -2.55
N THR A 397 -15.96 -1.42 -1.43
CA THR A 397 -16.35 -1.89 -0.09
C THR A 397 -17.38 -0.98 0.58
N LEU A 398 -17.94 -0.01 -0.14
CA LEU A 398 -18.83 1.00 0.41
C LEU A 398 -20.01 0.34 1.17
N PRO A 399 -20.07 0.46 2.51
CA PRO A 399 -21.07 -0.25 3.28
C PRO A 399 -22.40 0.50 3.26
N ALA A 400 -23.51 -0.24 3.33
CA ALA A 400 -24.82 0.30 3.71
C ALA A 400 -25.34 -0.38 4.97
N LYS A 401 -26.06 0.38 5.79
CA LYS A 401 -26.76 -0.15 6.96
C LYS A 401 -28.08 -0.76 6.55
N ILE A 402 -28.20 -2.08 6.66
CA ILE A 402 -29.39 -2.82 6.27
C ILE A 402 -30.12 -3.30 7.51
N THR A 403 -31.44 -3.14 7.52
CA THR A 403 -32.30 -3.69 8.56
C THR A 403 -32.33 -5.21 8.46
N TYR A 404 -32.01 -5.88 9.56
CA TYR A 404 -32.09 -7.34 9.63
C TYR A 404 -33.43 -7.80 10.21
N SER A 405 -33.88 -8.98 9.78
CA SER A 405 -35.15 -9.58 10.19
C SER A 405 -34.97 -11.03 10.63
N PHE A 406 -34.08 -11.29 11.58
CA PHE A 406 -33.87 -12.60 12.20
C PHE A 406 -33.90 -12.49 13.73
N PRO A 407 -34.30 -13.57 14.44
CA PRO A 407 -34.34 -13.57 15.89
C PRO A 407 -32.93 -13.42 16.47
N LEU A 408 -32.85 -12.66 17.55
CA LEU A 408 -31.63 -12.51 18.34
C LEU A 408 -31.73 -13.37 19.61
N PRO A 409 -30.59 -13.85 20.14
CA PRO A 409 -30.50 -14.37 21.50
C PRO A 409 -30.85 -13.28 22.54
N GLU A 410 -30.94 -13.69 23.80
CA GLU A 410 -31.12 -12.73 24.90
C GLU A 410 -29.98 -11.69 24.91
N GLU A 411 -30.31 -10.45 25.26
CA GLU A 411 -29.34 -9.34 25.27
C GLU A 411 -28.12 -9.64 26.16
N ALA A 412 -28.32 -10.37 27.26
CA ALA A 412 -27.25 -10.80 28.14
C ALA A 412 -26.26 -11.77 27.45
N GLU A 413 -26.77 -12.66 26.61
CA GLU A 413 -25.94 -13.58 25.82
C GLU A 413 -25.17 -12.83 24.74
N LEU A 414 -25.83 -11.93 24.01
CA LEU A 414 -25.16 -11.09 23.01
C LEU A 414 -24.06 -10.21 23.61
N LYS A 415 -24.30 -9.62 24.79
CA LYS A 415 -23.28 -8.86 25.54
C LYS A 415 -22.11 -9.74 25.96
N LYS A 416 -22.36 -11.00 26.31
CA LYS A 416 -21.31 -11.99 26.60
C LYS A 416 -20.49 -12.31 25.35
N SER A 417 -21.14 -12.58 24.22
CA SER A 417 -20.44 -12.85 22.95
C SER A 417 -19.64 -11.64 22.47
N LEU A 418 -20.16 -10.42 22.64
CA LEU A 418 -19.42 -9.20 22.35
C LEU A 418 -18.15 -9.09 23.20
N ARG A 419 -18.24 -9.32 24.52
CA ARG A 419 -17.07 -9.31 25.40
C ARG A 419 -16.04 -10.35 24.98
N SER A 420 -16.48 -11.58 24.68
CA SER A 420 -15.60 -12.62 24.16
C SER A 420 -14.92 -12.21 22.86
N SER A 421 -15.64 -11.59 21.93
CA SER A 421 -15.08 -11.10 20.66
C SER A 421 -14.02 -10.01 20.89
N GLU A 422 -14.29 -9.04 21.77
CA GLU A 422 -13.34 -7.98 22.12
C GLU A 422 -12.07 -8.51 22.80
N GLU A 423 -12.23 -9.48 23.71
CA GLU A 423 -11.09 -10.14 24.36
C GLU A 423 -10.25 -10.91 23.35
N ARG A 424 -10.90 -11.60 22.40
CA ARG A 424 -10.22 -12.38 21.36
C ARG A 424 -9.46 -11.53 20.36
N GLU A 425 -10.07 -10.45 19.88
CA GLU A 425 -9.42 -9.48 18.99
C GLU A 425 -8.17 -8.91 19.67
N LYS A 426 -8.30 -8.49 20.94
CA LYS A 426 -7.19 -7.95 21.73
C LYS A 426 -6.07 -8.98 21.96
N GLU A 427 -6.41 -10.21 22.33
CA GLU A 427 -5.43 -11.28 22.57
C GLU A 427 -4.67 -11.64 21.29
N TYR A 428 -5.38 -11.78 20.17
CA TYR A 428 -4.75 -12.08 18.88
C TYR A 428 -3.86 -10.93 18.41
N TYR A 429 -4.33 -9.68 18.51
CA TYR A 429 -3.53 -8.50 18.19
C TYR A 429 -2.23 -8.44 19.01
N ASN A 430 -2.30 -8.69 20.32
CA ASN A 430 -1.11 -8.75 21.17
C ASN A 430 -0.15 -9.87 20.78
N SER A 431 -0.68 -11.04 20.39
CA SER A 431 0.12 -12.15 19.87
C SER A 431 0.84 -11.78 18.57
N LEU A 432 0.16 -11.09 17.65
CA LEU A 432 0.78 -10.59 16.41
C LEU A 432 1.84 -9.52 16.70
N LYS A 433 1.59 -8.61 17.64
CA LYS A 433 2.60 -7.63 18.08
C LYS A 433 3.86 -8.29 18.63
N TYR A 434 3.71 -9.41 19.36
CA TYR A 434 4.85 -10.17 19.85
C TYR A 434 5.59 -10.87 18.70
N LEU A 435 4.86 -11.57 17.82
CA LEU A 435 5.38 -12.30 16.67
C LEU A 435 6.17 -11.39 15.71
N TYR A 436 5.61 -10.23 15.39
CA TYR A 436 6.15 -9.25 14.45
C TYR A 436 6.76 -8.04 15.15
N ARG A 437 7.29 -8.21 16.37
CA ARG A 437 7.90 -7.13 17.13
C ARG A 437 9.15 -6.61 16.46
N PHE A 438 9.30 -5.30 16.30
CA PHE A 438 10.56 -4.68 15.91
C PHE A 438 11.55 -4.58 17.09
N HIS A 439 12.81 -4.93 16.85
CA HIS A 439 13.92 -4.75 17.79
C HIS A 439 15.22 -4.41 17.04
N ILE A 440 15.78 -3.23 17.31
CA ILE A 440 16.93 -2.65 16.59
C ILE A 440 18.09 -3.64 16.41
N LEU A 441 18.44 -4.43 17.43
CA LEU A 441 19.58 -5.37 17.36
C LEU A 441 19.23 -6.80 16.92
N ARG A 442 17.97 -7.22 17.05
CA ARG A 442 17.60 -8.65 16.99
C ARG A 442 16.58 -8.98 15.92
N LYS A 443 15.75 -7.99 15.55
CA LYS A 443 14.61 -8.10 14.64
C LYS A 443 14.37 -6.77 13.94
N ASN A 444 15.18 -6.51 12.91
CA ASN A 444 15.13 -5.32 12.07
C ASN A 444 15.12 -5.71 10.58
N CYS A 445 15.14 -4.74 9.67
CA CYS A 445 15.05 -5.02 8.23
C CYS A 445 16.13 -5.93 7.69
N THR A 446 17.34 -5.85 8.23
CA THR A 446 18.47 -6.67 7.84
C THR A 446 18.40 -8.06 8.47
N THR A 447 18.15 -8.15 9.78
CA THR A 447 18.13 -9.45 10.46
C THR A 447 17.01 -10.33 9.93
N GLU A 448 15.82 -9.77 9.67
CA GLU A 448 14.68 -10.53 9.14
C GLU A 448 14.95 -11.05 7.72
N ILE A 449 15.71 -10.35 6.87
CA ILE A 449 16.11 -10.88 5.55
C ILE A 449 16.97 -12.13 5.73
N PHE A 450 18.00 -12.08 6.57
CA PHE A 450 18.87 -13.24 6.79
C PHE A 450 18.14 -14.38 7.51
N ASP A 451 17.30 -14.09 8.51
CA ASP A 451 16.48 -15.10 9.19
C ASP A 451 15.49 -15.77 8.22
N SER A 452 14.93 -15.00 7.28
CA SER A 452 14.05 -15.53 6.23
C SER A 452 14.82 -16.45 5.30
N LEU A 453 16.00 -16.05 4.82
CA LEU A 453 16.86 -16.88 3.98
C LEU A 453 17.28 -18.17 4.70
N GLU A 454 17.63 -18.09 5.98
CA GLU A 454 17.96 -19.27 6.81
C GLU A 454 16.76 -20.19 7.05
N THR A 455 15.54 -19.67 7.01
CA THR A 455 14.31 -20.47 7.13
C THR A 455 13.95 -21.15 5.80
N ILE A 456 14.25 -20.49 4.69
CA ILE A 456 13.94 -20.96 3.33
C ILE A 456 14.96 -21.98 2.82
N LEU A 457 16.25 -21.76 3.12
CA LEU A 457 17.38 -22.55 2.64
C LEU A 457 17.93 -23.46 3.73
N SER A 458 18.26 -24.70 3.38
CA SER A 458 19.13 -25.53 4.22
C SER A 458 20.54 -24.95 4.28
N GLY A 459 21.35 -25.40 5.25
CA GLY A 459 22.73 -24.93 5.38
C GLY A 459 23.58 -25.19 4.12
N GLU A 460 23.41 -26.36 3.50
CA GLU A 460 24.11 -26.72 2.26
C GLU A 460 23.65 -25.87 1.07
N GLU A 461 22.34 -25.66 0.91
CA GLU A 461 21.79 -24.82 -0.15
C GLU A 461 22.22 -23.36 -0.02
N TYR A 462 22.22 -22.82 1.21
CA TYR A 462 22.71 -21.47 1.47
C TYR A 462 24.16 -21.32 1.02
N THR A 463 25.03 -22.27 1.42
CA THR A 463 26.44 -22.24 1.03
C THR A 463 26.66 -22.43 -0.47
N LYS A 464 25.89 -23.32 -1.09
CA LYS A 464 25.96 -23.59 -2.53
C LYS A 464 25.51 -22.40 -3.37
N TRP A 465 24.42 -21.72 -2.99
CA TRP A 465 23.79 -20.70 -3.83
C TRP A 465 24.19 -19.28 -3.50
N LEU A 466 24.40 -18.96 -2.22
CA LEU A 466 24.74 -17.60 -1.77
C LEU A 466 26.22 -17.50 -1.40
N GLY A 467 26.74 -18.44 -0.61
CA GLY A 467 28.13 -18.44 -0.12
C GLY A 467 28.20 -18.58 1.39
N GLN A 468 29.17 -17.94 2.03
CA GLN A 468 29.32 -18.04 3.48
C GLN A 468 28.13 -17.43 4.22
N LYS A 469 27.69 -18.14 5.26
CA LYS A 469 26.54 -17.74 6.07
C LYS A 469 26.83 -16.47 6.86
N VAL A 470 26.06 -15.42 6.59
CA VAL A 470 26.14 -14.15 7.34
C VAL A 470 25.24 -14.24 8.56
N ASN A 471 25.82 -14.16 9.77
CA ASN A 471 25.06 -14.14 11.02
C ASN A 471 24.96 -12.71 11.59
N PRO A 472 23.80 -12.03 11.51
CA PRO A 472 23.66 -10.63 11.93
C PRO A 472 23.77 -10.39 13.43
N ARG A 473 23.71 -11.43 14.26
CA ARG A 473 23.74 -11.32 15.73
C ARG A 473 25.14 -11.53 16.29
N ARG A 474 25.99 -12.25 15.55
CA ARG A 474 27.41 -12.48 15.88
C ARG A 474 28.35 -11.52 15.15
N SER A 475 27.87 -10.90 14.07
CA SER A 475 28.55 -9.83 13.36
C SER A 475 27.74 -8.55 13.53
N LEU A 476 28.35 -7.36 13.37
CA LEU A 476 27.59 -6.09 13.37
C LEU A 476 26.67 -5.93 12.14
N SER A 477 26.40 -7.02 11.40
CA SER A 477 25.55 -7.07 10.21
C SER A 477 24.06 -6.97 10.52
N PHE A 478 23.64 -6.72 11.77
CA PHE A 478 22.32 -6.15 12.01
C PHE A 478 22.24 -4.70 11.49
N ILE A 479 23.38 -4.04 11.27
CA ILE A 479 23.48 -2.70 10.68
C ILE A 479 23.53 -2.84 9.13
N PRO A 480 22.59 -2.23 8.39
CA PRO A 480 22.47 -2.39 6.93
C PRO A 480 23.77 -2.22 6.12
N PHE A 481 24.56 -1.18 6.37
CA PHE A 481 25.81 -0.96 5.61
C PHE A 481 26.89 -2.02 5.91
N VAL A 482 26.91 -2.56 7.14
CA VAL A 482 27.84 -3.63 7.51
C VAL A 482 27.40 -4.92 6.84
N ALA A 483 26.09 -5.20 6.82
CA ALA A 483 25.53 -6.33 6.12
C ALA A 483 25.84 -6.29 4.62
N TYR A 484 25.72 -5.12 3.99
CA TYR A 484 26.12 -4.92 2.61
C TYR A 484 27.57 -5.35 2.36
N ASN A 485 28.51 -4.84 3.15
CA ASN A 485 29.93 -5.18 3.02
C ASN A 485 30.18 -6.68 3.27
N ARG A 486 29.43 -7.29 4.20
CA ARG A 486 29.52 -8.72 4.49
C ARG A 486 28.99 -9.56 3.35
N VAL A 487 27.81 -9.24 2.83
CA VAL A 487 27.24 -9.89 1.65
C VAL A 487 28.20 -9.79 0.47
N LYS A 488 28.81 -8.62 0.23
CA LYS A 488 29.81 -8.44 -0.83
C LYS A 488 31.05 -9.34 -0.65
N ASN A 489 31.52 -9.56 0.58
CA ASN A 489 32.74 -10.33 0.83
C ASN A 489 32.50 -11.83 0.99
N ASP A 490 31.35 -12.18 1.55
CA ASP A 490 31.03 -13.52 2.05
C ASP A 490 30.15 -14.28 1.05
N TRP A 491 29.42 -13.60 0.17
CA TRP A 491 28.60 -14.21 -0.89
C TRP A 491 29.29 -14.15 -2.26
N ASN A 492 28.91 -15.08 -3.14
CA ASN A 492 29.42 -15.20 -4.51
C ASN A 492 28.72 -14.20 -5.45
N PHE A 493 28.97 -12.90 -5.29
CA PHE A 493 28.33 -11.88 -6.12
C PHE A 493 28.97 -11.75 -7.51
N ARG A 494 28.15 -11.36 -8.49
CA ARG A 494 28.55 -11.17 -9.89
C ARG A 494 28.94 -9.73 -10.19
N SER A 495 28.11 -8.78 -9.75
CA SER A 495 28.30 -7.35 -10.03
C SER A 495 27.79 -6.47 -8.90
N GLU A 496 28.28 -5.24 -8.88
CA GLU A 496 27.84 -4.18 -7.98
C GLU A 496 27.31 -3.01 -8.80
N GLU A 497 26.21 -2.41 -8.35
CA GLU A 497 25.61 -1.22 -8.95
C GLU A 497 25.38 -0.17 -7.85
N SER A 498 25.59 1.10 -8.18
CA SER A 498 25.21 2.20 -7.30
C SER A 498 24.15 3.08 -7.96
N VAL A 499 23.00 3.19 -7.29
CA VAL A 499 21.91 4.06 -7.70
C VAL A 499 22.01 5.35 -6.89
N LEU A 500 22.47 6.41 -7.53
CA LEU A 500 22.64 7.71 -6.87
C LEU A 500 21.28 8.30 -6.46
N SER A 501 21.27 9.07 -5.37
CA SER A 501 20.10 9.85 -4.98
C SER A 501 19.82 10.99 -5.96
N TYR A 502 18.58 11.52 -5.94
CA TYR A 502 18.16 12.59 -6.84
C TYR A 502 19.12 13.79 -6.83
N ARG A 503 19.48 14.27 -5.64
CA ARG A 503 20.39 15.41 -5.50
C ARG A 503 21.76 15.12 -6.09
N LYS A 504 22.34 13.94 -5.83
CA LYS A 504 23.65 13.55 -6.38
C LYS A 504 23.63 13.46 -7.90
N ARG A 505 22.58 12.88 -8.49
CA ARG A 505 22.42 12.87 -9.95
C ARG A 505 22.37 14.27 -10.54
N ARG A 506 21.64 15.20 -9.90
CA ARG A 506 21.57 16.60 -10.33
C ARG A 506 22.91 17.33 -10.18
N LEU A 507 23.65 17.08 -9.10
CA LEU A 507 25.01 17.63 -8.92
C LEU A 507 25.99 17.10 -9.98
N GLU A 508 25.95 15.80 -10.30
CA GLU A 508 26.77 15.24 -11.39
C GLU A 508 26.40 15.81 -12.75
N PHE A 509 25.11 16.05 -13.00
CA PHE A 509 24.67 16.71 -14.22
C PHE A 509 25.19 18.15 -14.31
N MET A 510 25.01 18.95 -13.25
CA MET A 510 25.48 20.34 -13.20
C MET A 510 27.00 20.45 -13.30
N SER A 511 27.75 19.56 -12.67
CA SER A 511 29.22 19.60 -12.71
C SER A 511 29.82 19.24 -14.08
N ARG A 512 29.03 18.60 -14.96
CA ARG A 512 29.38 18.36 -16.37
C ARG A 512 29.13 19.58 -17.26
N THR A 513 28.21 20.47 -16.87
CA THR A 513 27.80 21.63 -17.68
C THR A 513 28.32 22.97 -17.16
N GLU A 514 28.70 23.04 -15.88
CA GLU A 514 29.12 24.25 -15.18
C GLU A 514 30.44 24.01 -14.41
N SER A 515 31.07 25.10 -13.92
CA SER A 515 32.24 25.00 -13.05
C SER A 515 31.89 24.28 -11.74
N SER A 516 32.63 23.20 -11.44
CA SER A 516 32.44 22.37 -10.24
C SER A 516 32.51 23.18 -8.94
N LEU A 517 33.36 24.22 -8.89
CA LEU A 517 33.51 25.08 -7.72
C LEU A 517 32.29 25.98 -7.50
N LEU A 518 31.73 26.54 -8.59
CA LEU A 518 30.50 27.35 -8.52
C LEU A 518 29.31 26.50 -8.09
N VAL A 519 29.17 25.30 -8.67
CA VAL A 519 28.13 24.35 -8.30
C VAL A 519 28.26 23.95 -6.83
N SER A 520 29.48 23.64 -6.36
CA SER A 520 29.72 23.28 -4.95
C SER A 520 29.35 24.41 -3.98
N LEU A 521 29.78 25.65 -4.26
CA LEU A 521 29.43 26.79 -3.40
C LEU A 521 27.92 27.04 -3.39
N ARG A 522 27.27 27.05 -4.56
CA ARG A 522 25.82 27.27 -4.71
C ARG A 522 25.02 26.17 -4.02
N GLU A 523 25.38 24.91 -4.25
CA GLU A 523 24.56 23.79 -3.79
C GLU A 523 24.90 23.29 -2.39
N SER A 524 26.05 23.65 -1.79
CA SER A 524 26.49 23.14 -0.47
C SER A 524 25.52 23.37 0.71
N ASN A 525 24.60 24.32 0.60
CA ASN A 525 23.75 24.75 1.70
C ASN A 525 22.29 24.99 1.30
N THR A 526 21.39 24.94 2.28
CA THR A 526 19.93 25.05 2.08
C THR A 526 19.46 26.45 1.67
N VAL A 527 20.31 27.48 1.76
CA VAL A 527 19.97 28.87 1.46
C VAL A 527 20.19 29.19 -0.02
N SER A 528 21.31 28.75 -0.59
CA SER A 528 21.66 29.01 -2.00
C SER A 528 21.38 27.84 -2.95
N SER A 529 21.04 26.66 -2.43
CA SER A 529 20.79 25.49 -3.28
C SER A 529 19.61 25.75 -4.22
N THR A 530 19.86 25.50 -5.51
CA THR A 530 18.81 25.53 -6.55
C THR A 530 18.12 24.18 -6.70
N ILE A 531 18.74 23.11 -6.19
CA ILE A 531 18.19 21.75 -6.22
C ILE A 531 17.17 21.55 -5.09
N TYR A 532 17.48 22.00 -3.87
CA TYR A 532 16.67 21.73 -2.68
C TYR A 532 15.68 22.84 -2.38
N GLU A 533 14.45 22.44 -2.04
CA GLU A 533 13.44 23.32 -1.46
C GLU A 533 13.12 22.86 -0.05
N SER A 534 12.95 23.81 0.88
CA SER A 534 12.66 23.50 2.29
C SER A 534 11.40 22.63 2.43
N ASN A 535 11.56 21.48 3.09
CA ASN A 535 10.46 20.57 3.43
C ASN A 535 10.17 20.58 4.94
N PRO A 536 8.92 20.78 5.39
CA PRO A 536 8.54 20.67 6.80
C PRO A 536 8.82 19.29 7.45
N GLU A 537 8.95 18.21 6.67
CA GLU A 537 9.33 16.90 7.19
C GLU A 537 10.82 16.81 7.55
N ASP A 538 11.65 17.66 6.94
CA ASP A 538 13.08 17.70 7.24
C ASP A 538 13.31 18.54 8.51
N SER A 539 14.03 17.96 9.47
CA SER A 539 14.54 18.78 10.59
C SER A 539 15.47 19.86 10.05
N SER A 540 15.38 21.11 10.52
CA SER A 540 16.10 22.24 9.94
C SER A 540 17.63 22.02 9.93
N PHE A 541 18.32 22.37 8.85
CA PHE A 541 19.80 22.30 8.73
C PHE A 541 20.32 23.33 7.73
N LEU A 542 21.61 23.64 7.80
CA LEU A 542 22.24 24.66 6.96
C LEU A 542 23.02 24.02 5.80
N PHE A 543 23.90 23.06 6.09
CA PHE A 543 24.78 22.45 5.10
C PHE A 543 24.38 21.00 4.80
N PHE A 544 24.38 20.64 3.52
CA PHE A 544 24.27 19.24 3.10
C PHE A 544 25.57 18.51 3.41
N THR A 545 25.49 17.25 3.80
CA THR A 545 26.67 16.43 4.13
C THR A 545 26.83 15.23 3.21
N ASP A 546 26.05 15.17 2.14
CA ASP A 546 25.87 13.98 1.32
C ASP A 546 26.89 13.77 0.22
N ASP A 547 27.50 14.86 -0.24
CA ASP A 547 28.51 14.96 -1.29
C ASP A 547 29.93 15.20 -0.75
N VAL A 548 30.07 15.60 0.52
CA VAL A 548 31.37 15.91 1.14
C VAL A 548 31.79 14.89 2.19
N PHE A 549 33.04 14.41 2.11
CA PHE A 549 33.62 13.52 3.12
C PHE A 549 34.51 14.29 4.12
N PHE A 550 35.56 14.96 3.65
CA PHE A 550 36.58 15.55 4.53
C PHE A 550 36.10 16.75 5.36
N VAL A 551 35.24 17.60 4.78
CA VAL A 551 34.69 18.78 5.48
C VAL A 551 33.41 18.47 6.28
N ARG A 552 32.95 17.21 6.26
CA ARG A 552 31.70 16.80 6.92
C ARG A 552 31.66 17.15 8.42
N PRO A 553 32.73 16.98 9.23
CA PRO A 553 32.69 17.38 10.63
C PRO A 553 32.46 18.89 10.82
N ILE A 554 33.03 19.73 9.94
CA ILE A 554 32.85 21.18 10.00
C ILE A 554 31.40 21.55 9.69
N TYR A 555 30.81 20.93 8.67
CA TYR A 555 29.39 21.11 8.34
C TYR A 555 28.47 20.59 9.45
N GLY A 556 28.84 19.47 10.08
CA GLY A 556 28.15 18.95 11.26
C GLY A 556 28.13 19.95 12.41
N ILE A 557 29.26 20.58 12.73
CA ILE A 557 29.35 21.64 13.76
C ILE A 557 28.44 22.82 13.39
N ALA A 558 28.49 23.28 12.14
CA ALA A 558 27.64 24.38 11.67
C ALA A 558 26.14 24.03 11.76
N ASN A 559 25.76 22.80 11.41
CA ASN A 559 24.39 22.29 11.53
C ASN A 559 23.93 22.19 12.99
N ILE A 560 24.80 21.76 13.92
CA ILE A 560 24.51 21.76 15.37
C ILE A 560 24.28 23.19 15.85
N GLY A 561 25.16 24.13 15.50
CA GLY A 561 25.02 25.54 15.86
C GLY A 561 23.71 26.14 15.34
N TYR A 562 23.36 25.83 14.09
CA TYR A 562 22.10 26.24 13.47
C TYR A 562 20.88 25.64 14.18
N GLY A 563 20.93 24.35 14.55
CA GLY A 563 19.87 23.67 15.28
C GLY A 563 19.65 24.25 16.68
N LEU A 564 20.74 24.46 17.44
CA LEU A 564 20.69 25.07 18.77
C LEU A 564 20.20 26.52 18.72
N GLY A 565 20.69 27.32 17.76
CA GLY A 565 20.22 28.69 17.55
C GLY A 565 18.73 28.77 17.27
N ASN A 566 18.22 27.89 16.39
CA ASN A 566 16.77 27.79 16.15
C ASN A 566 16.00 27.30 17.38
N GLY A 567 16.58 26.38 18.17
CA GLY A 567 15.99 25.93 19.43
C GLY A 567 15.84 27.07 20.43
N ILE A 568 16.90 27.87 20.63
CA ILE A 568 16.88 29.06 21.50
C ILE A 568 15.83 30.06 21.03
N PHE A 569 15.77 30.37 19.74
CA PHE A 569 14.72 31.23 19.19
C PHE A 569 13.32 30.63 19.40
N GLY A 570 13.21 29.30 19.33
CA GLY A 570 12.00 28.54 19.64
C GLY A 570 11.50 28.70 21.08
N VAL A 571 12.37 29.00 22.05
CA VAL A 571 11.97 29.32 23.43
C VAL A 571 11.20 30.64 23.47
N PHE A 572 11.64 31.64 22.69
CA PHE A 572 10.98 32.93 22.61
C PHE A 572 9.67 32.88 21.79
N THR A 573 9.57 31.98 20.82
CA THR A 573 8.33 31.78 20.03
C THR A 573 7.37 30.74 20.62
N LEU A 574 7.76 30.06 21.70
CA LEU A 574 7.00 29.01 22.38
C LEU A 574 5.50 29.33 22.59
N PRO A 575 5.11 30.53 23.09
CA PRO A 575 3.69 30.84 23.29
C PRO A 575 2.89 30.99 22.00
N PHE A 576 3.55 31.17 20.86
CA PHE A 576 2.91 31.40 19.56
C PHE A 576 2.90 30.15 18.66
N ASP A 577 3.91 29.28 18.77
CA ASP A 577 4.08 28.11 17.90
C ASP A 577 3.84 26.77 18.60
N GLY A 578 3.50 26.80 19.90
CA GLY A 578 3.28 25.60 20.71
C GLY A 578 4.54 24.74 20.89
N GLY A 579 5.74 25.33 20.75
CA GLY A 579 7.02 24.66 20.89
C GLY A 579 7.47 23.84 19.68
N LYS A 580 6.83 24.02 18.52
CA LYS A 580 7.25 23.36 17.27
C LYS A 580 8.70 23.68 16.90
N ARG A 581 9.10 24.96 16.96
CA ARG A 581 10.45 25.40 16.60
C ARG A 581 11.50 24.94 17.59
N LEU A 582 11.17 24.93 18.89
CA LEU A 582 12.03 24.37 19.93
C LEU A 582 12.32 22.89 19.68
N LYS A 583 11.27 22.09 19.42
CA LYS A 583 11.39 20.66 19.10
C LYS A 583 12.22 20.43 17.83
N SER A 584 11.98 21.21 16.77
CA SER A 584 12.73 21.13 15.52
C SER A 584 14.22 21.44 15.73
N GLY A 585 14.55 22.47 16.52
CA GLY A 585 15.93 22.83 16.86
C GLY A 585 16.68 21.73 17.61
N PHE A 586 16.04 21.10 18.60
CA PHE A 586 16.63 19.96 19.30
C PHE A 586 16.80 18.72 18.43
N GLN A 587 15.78 18.37 17.63
CA GLN A 587 15.91 17.29 16.65
C GLN A 587 17.04 17.59 15.67
N SER A 588 17.18 18.85 15.27
CA SER A 588 18.22 19.27 14.36
C SER A 588 19.63 19.07 14.95
N ALA A 589 19.87 19.53 16.17
CA ALA A 589 21.15 19.32 16.84
C ALA A 589 21.44 17.82 17.01
N PHE A 590 20.45 17.05 17.45
CA PHE A 590 20.59 15.61 17.68
C PHE A 590 20.98 14.84 16.40
N PHE A 591 20.31 15.09 15.28
CA PHE A 591 20.60 14.40 14.02
C PHE A 591 21.92 14.81 13.36
N SER A 592 22.55 15.90 13.81
CA SER A 592 23.82 16.38 13.27
C SER A 592 25.04 15.83 14.04
N LEU A 593 24.83 15.18 15.20
CA LEU A 593 25.90 14.56 15.98
C LEU A 593 26.69 13.47 15.23
N PRO A 594 26.05 12.55 14.47
CA PRO A 594 26.79 11.52 13.73
C PRO A 594 27.71 12.10 12.65
N GLU A 595 27.45 13.31 12.17
CA GLU A 595 28.24 13.97 11.11
C GLU A 595 29.65 14.33 11.59
N LEU A 596 29.82 14.54 12.90
CA LEU A 596 31.13 14.75 13.54
C LEU A 596 32.05 13.53 13.40
N ALA A 597 31.46 12.34 13.27
CA ALA A 597 32.16 11.07 13.08
C ALA A 597 32.06 10.57 11.63
N PHE A 598 31.91 11.49 10.67
CA PHE A 598 31.82 11.20 9.23
C PHE A 598 30.60 10.36 8.80
N PHE A 599 29.51 10.33 9.55
CA PHE A 599 28.26 9.71 9.06
C PHE A 599 27.43 10.70 8.25
N ASN A 600 26.96 10.26 7.08
CA ASN A 600 26.13 11.07 6.19
C ASN A 600 24.65 10.96 6.59
N ILE A 601 24.10 12.03 7.16
CA ILE A 601 22.72 12.07 7.67
C ILE A 601 21.91 13.18 6.99
N ARG A 602 22.48 14.37 6.76
CA ARG A 602 21.76 15.56 6.24
C ARG A 602 21.72 15.62 4.71
N LYS A 603 20.62 15.09 4.17
CA LYS A 603 20.39 15.01 2.71
C LYS A 603 19.20 15.84 2.22
N GLY A 604 18.29 16.18 3.11
CA GLY A 604 16.96 16.69 2.75
C GLY A 604 16.10 15.63 2.04
N SER A 605 14.83 15.96 1.82
CA SER A 605 13.87 15.15 1.06
C SER A 605 13.23 15.97 -0.06
N PHE A 606 12.71 15.28 -1.08
CA PHE A 606 12.26 15.86 -2.34
C PHE A 606 10.82 15.45 -2.66
N PRO A 607 9.84 15.79 -1.79
CA PRO A 607 8.44 15.44 -2.03
C PRO A 607 7.87 16.09 -3.29
N LYS A 608 8.50 17.16 -3.80
CA LYS A 608 8.05 17.87 -5.00
C LYS A 608 8.56 17.24 -6.30
N VAL A 609 9.43 16.23 -6.25
CA VAL A 609 10.06 15.67 -7.44
C VAL A 609 9.21 14.55 -8.02
N SER A 610 9.05 14.58 -9.34
CA SER A 610 8.19 13.65 -10.06
C SER A 610 8.73 12.22 -10.00
N PRO A 611 7.87 11.19 -9.92
CA PRO A 611 8.23 9.80 -10.16
C PRO A 611 8.99 9.54 -11.47
N LYS A 612 8.79 10.37 -12.50
CA LYS A 612 9.53 10.27 -13.77
C LYS A 612 11.04 10.44 -13.64
N GLU A 613 11.49 11.06 -12.55
CA GLU A 613 12.91 11.26 -12.24
C GLU A 613 13.56 10.03 -11.59
N THR A 614 12.78 8.96 -11.36
CA THR A 614 13.31 7.69 -10.84
C THR A 614 14.26 7.08 -11.87
N PRO A 615 15.47 6.65 -11.47
CA PRO A 615 16.37 5.93 -12.35
C PRO A 615 15.66 4.70 -12.91
N LYS A 616 15.63 4.56 -14.24
CA LYS A 616 15.21 3.30 -14.85
C LYS A 616 16.27 2.25 -14.52
N ALA A 617 15.85 1.05 -14.14
CA ALA A 617 16.78 -0.06 -14.00
C ALA A 617 17.53 -0.24 -15.33
N THR A 618 18.85 -0.18 -15.31
CA THR A 618 19.67 -0.38 -16.50
C THR A 618 19.44 -1.82 -16.98
N PRO A 619 18.96 -2.05 -18.22
CA PRO A 619 18.98 -3.38 -18.81
C PRO A 619 20.43 -3.83 -18.85
N THR A 620 20.68 -5.09 -18.48
CA THR A 620 21.98 -5.76 -18.50
C THR A 620 22.79 -5.40 -19.75
N ASP A 621 23.97 -4.79 -19.56
CA ASP A 621 25.01 -4.77 -20.58
C ASP A 621 25.38 -6.23 -20.90
N SER A 622 24.94 -6.68 -22.07
CA SER A 622 25.53 -7.83 -22.74
C SER A 622 26.94 -7.45 -23.18
N GLU A 623 27.91 -8.29 -22.79
CA GLU A 623 29.28 -8.36 -23.34
C GLU A 623 30.18 -7.15 -23.10
N SER A 624 30.92 -7.18 -21.98
CA SER A 624 32.32 -6.71 -22.03
C SER A 624 33.20 -7.91 -22.38
N ASP A 625 33.51 -7.96 -23.66
CA ASP A 625 34.52 -8.80 -24.27
C ASP A 625 35.84 -8.66 -23.49
N LYS A 626 36.30 -9.77 -22.91
CA LYS A 626 37.68 -9.91 -22.45
C LYS A 626 38.55 -10.00 -23.69
N THR A 627 38.95 -8.87 -24.24
CA THR A 627 40.14 -8.83 -25.08
C THR A 627 41.32 -8.43 -24.22
N ASP A 628 42.14 -9.45 -23.94
CA ASP A 628 43.55 -9.33 -23.63
C ASP A 628 44.19 -8.22 -24.46
N ASN A 629 44.87 -7.30 -23.79
CA ASN A 629 46.13 -6.72 -24.25
C ASN A 629 46.72 -5.90 -23.11
N ARG A 630 47.61 -6.53 -22.34
CA ARG A 630 48.77 -5.84 -21.78
C ARG A 630 49.97 -6.17 -22.68
N PRO A 631 50.91 -5.24 -22.90
CA PRO A 631 52.26 -5.64 -23.26
C PRO A 631 52.90 -6.49 -22.15
#